data_AF-A0A349AZX0-F1
#
_entry.id   AF-A0A349AZX0-F1
#
_cell.length_a   1.000
_cell.length_b   1.000
_cell.length_c   1.000
_cell.angle_alpha   90.00
_cell.angle_beta   90.00
_cell.angle_gamma   90.00
#
_symmetry.space_group_name_H-M   'P 1'
#
loop_
_entity.id
_entity.type
_entity.pdbx_description
1 polymer ?
#
loop_
_entity_poly.entity_id
_entity_poly.type
_entity_poly.pdbx_seq_one_letter_code
_entity_poly.pdbx_strand_id
1 'polypeptide(L)'
;MTTFLVAAGLVVLAMTVVDVVWTTVAAGSGAGPLTGWLSRMLWRAALRVDRSTQVSVLTPAGVLIVVTILGAWIFMILAGWLLVFAASDGAVRHATTGVPGDLLDRILFVGYTVLTLGLGNFVPGEGAWQIATVVATGSGLLLVTLSVTYLIPVASAVVQRRQLAGQISSLGGSSHEIVTNGWNGSDFGSLGQNLSMLLPTLHTLRLQHLSYPVLHVFHTRSKHDAAPISLVHLDGAVRLLRSAVHSDVRPDAQTLDALAAALGVFLDTMDGIHITDAAEPVPAPSLAPLKRAGIPVDPNSYEDAVQASERRRRLLASYLHDDGWTIDDVRS
;
A
#
# COMPACT_ATOMS: atom_id res chain seq x y z
N MET A 1 -1.85 40.20 15.88
CA MET A 1 -1.15 38.96 16.29
C MET A 1 -2.14 37.83 16.57
N THR A 2 -3.18 38.10 17.35
CA THR A 2 -4.27 37.16 17.69
C THR A 2 -4.98 36.56 16.46
N THR A 3 -5.40 37.39 15.50
CA THR A 3 -6.07 36.94 14.26
C THR A 3 -5.20 36.07 13.37
N PHE A 4 -3.89 36.34 13.33
CA PHE A 4 -2.92 35.55 12.56
C PHE A 4 -2.77 34.13 13.12
N LEU A 5 -2.67 33.99 14.45
CA LEU A 5 -2.57 32.67 15.11
C LEU A 5 -3.82 31.82 14.90
N VAL A 6 -5.02 32.41 15.01
CA VAL A 6 -6.28 31.71 14.70
C VAL A 6 -6.30 31.27 13.24
N ALA A 7 -5.98 32.17 12.30
CA ALA A 7 -5.97 31.83 10.89
C ALA A 7 -4.98 30.71 10.56
N ALA A 8 -3.75 30.79 11.09
CA ALA A 8 -2.74 29.75 10.94
C ALA A 8 -3.20 28.40 11.52
N GLY A 9 -3.78 28.41 12.73
CA GLY A 9 -4.32 27.21 13.35
C GLY A 9 -5.45 26.58 12.55
N LEU A 10 -6.39 27.37 12.06
CA LEU A 10 -7.49 26.89 11.20
C LEU A 10 -6.99 26.31 9.87
N VAL A 11 -5.95 26.90 9.27
CA VAL A 11 -5.32 26.35 8.05
C VAL A 11 -4.70 24.99 8.34
N VAL A 12 -3.95 24.84 9.43
CA VAL A 12 -3.36 23.55 9.82
C VAL A 12 -4.45 22.50 10.08
N LEU A 13 -5.54 22.87 10.76
CA LEU A 13 -6.66 21.97 11.01
C LEU A 13 -7.35 21.56 9.71
N ALA A 14 -7.62 22.51 8.80
CA ALA A 14 -8.24 22.23 7.51
C ALA A 14 -7.35 21.31 6.66
N MET A 15 -6.04 21.58 6.58
CA MET A 15 -5.09 20.70 5.89
C MET A 15 -5.08 19.28 6.47
N THR A 16 -5.13 19.16 7.81
CA THR A 16 -5.16 17.85 8.48
C THR A 16 -6.44 17.10 8.17
N VAL A 17 -7.60 17.76 8.26
CA VAL A 17 -8.89 17.14 7.94
C VAL A 17 -8.95 16.70 6.49
N VAL A 18 -8.48 17.54 5.55
CA VAL A 18 -8.40 17.17 4.13
C VAL A 18 -7.51 15.95 3.94
N ASP A 19 -6.31 15.91 4.54
CA ASP A 19 -5.39 14.78 4.39
C ASP A 19 -5.96 13.48 4.98
N VAL A 20 -6.57 13.55 6.17
CA VAL A 20 -7.20 12.40 6.84
C VAL A 20 -8.38 11.88 6.03
N VAL A 21 -9.30 12.76 5.63
CA VAL A 21 -10.49 12.35 4.86
C VAL A 21 -10.10 11.80 3.50
N TRP A 22 -9.13 12.41 2.82
CA TRP A 22 -8.65 11.91 1.53
C TRP A 22 -8.00 10.53 1.67
N THR A 23 -7.18 10.34 2.69
CA THR A 23 -6.47 9.07 2.93
C THR A 23 -7.40 7.96 3.39
N THR A 24 -8.39 8.27 4.22
CA THR A 24 -9.23 7.27 4.90
C THR A 24 -10.58 7.02 4.22
N VAL A 25 -11.18 8.04 3.59
CA VAL A 25 -12.55 7.97 3.05
C VAL A 25 -12.57 8.04 1.53
N ALA A 26 -11.66 8.79 0.88
CA ALA A 26 -11.62 8.91 -0.58
C ALA A 26 -10.97 7.67 -1.24
N ALA A 27 -11.54 6.49 -0.96
CA ALA A 27 -11.15 5.22 -1.53
C ALA A 27 -11.03 5.33 -3.06
N GLY A 28 -9.81 5.17 -3.59
CA GLY A 28 -9.52 5.23 -5.02
C GLY A 28 -8.78 6.48 -5.49
N SER A 29 -8.61 7.50 -4.65
CA SER A 29 -8.02 8.80 -5.05
C SER A 29 -6.54 8.94 -4.69
N GLY A 30 -5.89 7.86 -4.23
CA GLY A 30 -4.51 7.92 -3.73
C GLY A 30 -4.40 8.47 -2.31
N ALA A 31 -3.16 8.65 -1.83
CA ALA A 31 -2.91 9.17 -0.48
C ALA A 31 -3.17 10.67 -0.44
N GLY A 32 -3.61 11.18 0.72
CA GLY A 32 -3.60 12.62 0.97
C GLY A 32 -2.20 13.23 0.76
N PRO A 33 -2.09 14.54 0.48
CA PRO A 33 -0.82 15.17 0.11
C PRO A 33 0.30 14.94 1.13
N LEU A 34 0.00 15.07 2.42
CA LEU A 34 0.97 14.87 3.49
C LEU A 34 1.28 13.39 3.66
N THR A 35 0.24 12.55 3.72
CA THR A 35 0.39 11.10 3.85
C THR A 35 1.27 10.54 2.73
N GLY A 36 0.98 10.89 1.48
CA GLY A 36 1.72 10.42 0.32
C GLY A 36 3.14 10.99 0.23
N TRP A 37 3.36 12.22 0.68
CA TRP A 37 4.72 12.78 0.77
C TRP A 37 5.54 12.07 1.85
N LEU A 38 5.00 11.93 3.07
CA LEU A 38 5.66 11.25 4.18
C LEU A 38 5.95 9.78 3.85
N SER A 39 4.96 9.05 3.32
CA SER A 39 5.13 7.63 2.98
C SER A 39 6.26 7.42 1.98
N ARG A 40 6.29 8.21 0.90
CA ARG A 40 7.34 8.14 -0.14
C ARG A 40 8.70 8.52 0.41
N MET A 41 8.78 9.58 1.21
CA MET A 41 10.04 10.04 1.80
C MET A 41 10.62 8.97 2.71
N LEU A 42 9.81 8.44 3.64
CA LEU A 42 10.24 7.43 4.59
C LEU A 42 10.54 6.09 3.92
N TRP A 43 9.76 5.69 2.93
CA TRP A 43 10.01 4.46 2.16
C TRP A 43 11.32 4.54 1.37
N ARG A 44 11.57 5.64 0.67
CA ARG A 44 12.86 5.86 -0.04
C ARG A 44 14.03 5.90 0.92
N ALA A 45 13.86 6.46 2.12
CA ALA A 45 14.90 6.42 3.15
C ALA A 45 15.15 4.98 3.62
N ALA A 46 14.10 4.21 3.88
CA ALA A 46 14.21 2.80 4.25
C ALA A 46 14.92 1.97 3.17
N LEU A 47 14.56 2.14 1.89
CA LEU A 47 15.24 1.49 0.77
C LEU A 47 16.73 1.84 0.67
N ARG A 48 17.10 3.11 0.91
CA ARG A 48 18.52 3.51 0.90
C ARG A 48 19.30 2.89 2.06
N VAL A 49 18.70 2.82 3.25
CA VAL A 49 19.33 2.21 4.43
C VAL A 49 19.47 0.70 4.22
N ASP A 50 18.43 0.04 3.74
CA ASP A 50 18.46 -1.40 3.48
C ASP A 50 19.51 -1.77 2.42
N ARG A 51 19.66 -0.98 1.35
CA ARG A 51 20.75 -1.17 0.36
C ARG A 51 22.14 -0.90 0.93
N SER A 52 22.25 -0.08 1.96
CA SER A 52 23.54 0.30 2.57
C SER A 52 23.93 -0.58 3.76
N THR A 53 23.01 -1.38 4.30
CA THR A 53 23.23 -2.16 5.52
C THR A 53 22.85 -3.61 5.28
N GLN A 54 23.54 -4.56 5.91
CA GLN A 54 23.17 -5.98 5.83
C GLN A 54 21.96 -6.35 6.73
N VAL A 55 21.38 -5.37 7.43
CA VAL A 55 20.26 -5.57 8.35
C VAL A 55 18.99 -5.21 7.61
N SER A 56 18.02 -6.13 7.58
CA SER A 56 16.78 -5.84 6.86
C SER A 56 15.87 -4.90 7.66
N VAL A 57 15.69 -3.70 7.12
CA VAL A 57 14.90 -2.61 7.73
C VAL A 57 13.50 -2.52 7.10
N LEU A 58 13.30 -3.11 5.91
CA LEU A 58 12.05 -2.98 5.14
C LEU A 58 10.82 -3.62 5.79
N THR A 59 10.99 -4.73 6.53
CA THR A 59 9.85 -5.42 7.18
C THR A 59 9.17 -4.58 8.27
N PRO A 60 9.91 -4.01 9.25
CA PRO A 60 9.29 -3.10 10.22
C PRO A 60 8.97 -1.72 9.63
N ALA A 61 9.61 -1.31 8.52
CA ALA A 61 9.42 0.01 7.93
C ALA A 61 7.96 0.31 7.61
N GLY A 62 7.20 -0.65 7.05
CA GLY A 62 5.78 -0.43 6.74
C GLY A 62 4.94 -0.04 7.96
N VAL A 63 5.11 -0.76 9.08
CA VAL A 63 4.43 -0.46 10.34
C VAL A 63 4.90 0.89 10.90
N LEU A 64 6.21 1.15 10.90
CA LEU A 64 6.78 2.40 11.40
C LEU A 64 6.29 3.62 10.60
N ILE A 65 6.17 3.50 9.27
CA ILE A 65 5.66 4.55 8.38
C ILE A 65 4.21 4.87 8.74
N VAL A 66 3.37 3.85 8.89
CA VAL A 66 1.96 4.03 9.28
C VAL A 66 1.85 4.72 10.64
N VAL A 67 2.60 4.25 11.65
CA VAL A 67 2.64 4.88 12.98
C VAL A 67 3.10 6.33 12.90
N THR A 68 4.09 6.63 12.05
CA THR A 68 4.59 7.99 11.84
C THR A 68 3.54 8.89 11.21
N ILE A 69 2.78 8.39 10.23
CA ILE A 69 1.67 9.14 9.60
C ILE A 69 0.59 9.47 10.63
N LEU A 70 0.17 8.49 11.44
CA LEU A 70 -0.81 8.71 12.50
C LEU A 70 -0.31 9.72 13.55
N GLY A 71 0.95 9.60 13.96
CA GLY A 71 1.60 10.54 14.85
C GLY A 71 1.65 11.95 14.27
N ALA A 72 1.93 12.09 12.97
CA ALA A 72 1.92 13.37 12.28
C ALA A 72 0.52 14.01 12.26
N TRP A 73 -0.55 13.24 12.02
CA TRP A 73 -1.92 13.76 12.10
C TRP A 73 -2.27 14.24 13.51
N ILE A 74 -1.95 13.46 14.54
CA ILE A 74 -2.17 13.85 15.95
C ILE A 74 -1.40 15.14 16.25
N PHE A 75 -0.12 15.20 15.87
CA PHE A 75 0.72 16.37 16.06
C PHE A 75 0.15 17.62 15.39
N MET A 76 -0.32 17.51 14.13
CA MET A 76 -0.90 18.65 13.43
C MET A 76 -2.22 19.12 14.04
N ILE A 77 -3.09 18.22 14.47
CA ILE A 77 -4.33 18.62 15.18
C ILE A 77 -3.99 19.32 16.50
N LEU A 78 -3.05 18.78 17.28
CA LEU A 78 -2.58 19.42 18.51
C LEU A 78 -1.98 20.80 18.23
N ALA A 79 -1.11 20.92 17.21
CA ALA A 79 -0.49 22.18 16.83
C ALA A 79 -1.54 23.20 16.34
N GLY A 80 -2.50 22.78 15.51
CA GLY A 80 -3.58 23.62 15.01
C GLY A 80 -4.45 24.18 16.13
N TRP A 81 -4.86 23.34 17.07
CA TRP A 81 -5.61 23.79 18.25
C TRP A 81 -4.76 24.63 19.21
N LEU A 82 -3.49 24.29 19.41
CA LEU A 82 -2.58 25.10 20.22
C LEU A 82 -2.46 26.52 19.65
N LEU A 83 -2.35 26.67 18.33
CA LEU A 83 -2.33 28.00 17.68
C LEU A 83 -3.64 28.76 17.93
N VAL A 84 -4.80 28.09 17.83
CA VAL A 84 -6.10 28.71 18.09
C VAL A 84 -6.23 29.16 19.55
N PHE A 85 -5.90 28.30 20.52
CA PHE A 85 -5.99 28.64 21.94
C PHE A 85 -4.85 29.57 22.41
N ALA A 86 -3.73 29.64 21.69
CA ALA A 86 -2.66 30.60 21.95
C ALA A 86 -3.01 32.02 21.51
N ALA A 87 -4.06 32.21 20.70
CA ALA A 87 -4.42 33.50 20.13
C ALA A 87 -5.00 34.50 21.13
N SER A 88 -5.40 34.09 22.33
CA SER A 88 -5.93 34.99 23.37
C SER A 88 -5.54 34.51 24.75
N ASP A 89 -5.13 35.44 25.62
CA ASP A 89 -4.80 35.11 27.00
C ASP A 89 -6.00 34.65 27.81
N GLY A 90 -7.21 35.04 27.41
CA GLY A 90 -8.45 34.59 28.04
C GLY A 90 -8.97 33.23 27.57
N ALA A 91 -8.30 32.58 26.60
CA ALA A 91 -8.79 31.37 25.95
C ALA A 91 -8.74 30.13 26.83
N VAL A 92 -7.72 30.03 27.70
CA VAL A 92 -7.52 28.93 28.64
C VAL A 92 -7.26 29.54 30.02
N ARG A 93 -7.95 29.02 31.04
CA ARG A 93 -7.84 29.51 32.42
C ARG A 93 -7.68 28.35 33.39
N HIS A 94 -7.00 28.58 34.50
CA HIS A 94 -7.00 27.63 35.61
C HIS A 94 -8.41 27.50 36.20
N ALA A 95 -8.87 26.28 36.43
CA ALA A 95 -10.21 26.02 36.93
C ALA A 95 -10.45 26.59 38.34
N THR A 96 -9.42 26.64 39.18
CA THR A 96 -9.52 27.08 40.58
C THR A 96 -9.31 28.58 40.77
N THR A 97 -8.37 29.18 40.05
CA THR A 97 -7.99 30.59 40.22
C THR A 97 -8.59 31.52 39.17
N GLY A 98 -9.07 30.99 38.04
CA GLY A 98 -9.59 31.76 36.91
C GLY A 98 -8.54 32.58 36.15
N VAL A 99 -7.26 32.48 36.55
CA VAL A 99 -6.14 33.21 35.93
C VAL A 99 -5.84 32.63 34.54
N PRO A 100 -5.51 33.47 33.54
CA PRO A 100 -4.97 33.05 32.25
C PRO A 100 -3.85 32.01 32.37
N GLY A 101 -3.98 30.90 31.65
CA GLY A 101 -2.94 29.89 31.58
C GLY A 101 -1.75 30.33 30.71
N ASP A 102 -0.56 29.88 31.09
CA ASP A 102 0.67 30.09 30.32
C ASP A 102 0.73 29.19 29.07
N LEU A 103 1.86 29.20 28.34
CA LEU A 103 2.01 28.38 27.14
C LEU A 103 1.97 26.87 27.45
N LEU A 104 2.57 26.44 28.56
CA LEU A 104 2.61 25.04 28.95
C LEU A 104 1.21 24.57 29.36
N ASP A 105 0.47 25.39 30.08
CA ASP A 105 -0.92 25.16 30.45
C ASP A 105 -1.81 25.00 29.21
N ARG A 106 -1.60 25.83 28.18
CA ARG A 106 -2.31 25.72 26.90
C ARG A 106 -1.97 24.43 26.16
N ILE A 107 -0.70 24.00 26.17
CA ILE A 107 -0.27 22.71 25.59
C ILE A 107 -0.97 21.55 26.31
N LEU A 108 -0.96 21.56 27.65
CA LEU A 108 -1.60 20.54 28.47
C LEU A 108 -3.12 20.51 28.26
N PHE A 109 -3.77 21.68 28.26
CA PHE A 109 -5.20 21.79 27.99
C PHE A 109 -5.58 21.24 26.61
N VAL A 110 -4.86 21.61 25.56
CA VAL A 110 -5.10 21.11 24.19
C VAL A 110 -4.88 19.61 24.12
N GLY A 111 -3.80 19.10 24.72
CA GLY A 111 -3.53 17.67 24.83
C GLY A 111 -4.68 16.92 25.51
N TYR A 112 -5.13 17.39 26.67
CA TYR A 112 -6.24 16.77 27.41
C TYR A 112 -7.58 16.86 26.69
N THR A 113 -7.81 17.92 25.93
CA THR A 113 -9.05 18.13 25.17
C THR A 113 -9.08 17.22 23.94
N VAL A 114 -8.06 17.30 23.08
CA VAL A 114 -7.99 16.55 21.82
C VAL A 114 -7.88 15.06 22.07
N LEU A 115 -7.10 14.63 23.07
CA LEU A 115 -6.98 13.21 23.44
C LEU A 115 -8.11 12.73 24.35
N THR A 116 -9.13 13.56 24.59
CA THR A 116 -10.35 13.21 25.36
C THR A 116 -10.11 12.82 26.83
N LEU A 117 -8.96 13.20 27.40
CA LEU A 117 -8.61 12.87 28.79
C LEU A 117 -9.36 13.73 29.81
N GLY A 118 -9.52 15.03 29.55
CA GLY A 118 -10.39 15.91 30.32
C GLY A 118 -10.11 16.01 31.83
N LEU A 119 -8.84 16.19 32.26
CA LEU A 119 -8.47 16.23 33.69
C LEU A 119 -9.11 17.37 34.52
N GLY A 120 -9.70 18.38 33.89
CA GLY A 120 -10.44 19.45 34.58
C GLY A 120 -9.59 20.53 35.26
N ASN A 121 -8.25 20.45 35.21
CA ASN A 121 -7.35 21.47 35.78
C ASN A 121 -7.43 22.82 35.06
N PHE A 122 -7.81 22.78 33.78
CA PHE A 122 -7.92 23.93 32.90
C PHE A 122 -9.30 23.94 32.25
N VAL A 123 -9.89 25.14 32.17
CA VAL A 123 -11.20 25.37 31.56
C VAL A 123 -11.07 26.37 30.41
N PRO A 124 -11.89 26.24 29.35
CA PRO A 124 -11.93 27.25 28.31
C PRO A 124 -12.47 28.57 28.86
N GLY A 125 -12.10 29.67 28.19
CA GLY A 125 -12.79 30.94 28.36
C GLY A 125 -14.28 30.85 28.00
N GLU A 126 -15.03 31.92 28.25
CA GLU A 126 -16.47 31.94 27.96
C GLU A 126 -16.79 32.06 26.47
N GLY A 127 -18.03 31.69 26.10
CA GLY A 127 -18.57 31.88 24.75
C GLY A 127 -17.87 31.01 23.70
N ALA A 128 -17.17 31.66 22.76
CA ALA A 128 -16.57 30.99 21.61
C ALA A 128 -15.52 29.93 21.98
N TRP A 129 -14.82 30.08 23.12
CA TRP A 129 -13.80 29.13 23.55
C TRP A 129 -14.38 27.80 24.03
N GLN A 130 -15.58 27.81 24.65
CA GLN A 130 -16.29 26.57 25.00
C GLN A 130 -16.68 25.79 23.76
N ILE A 131 -17.18 26.48 22.73
CA ILE A 131 -17.51 25.86 21.43
C ILE A 131 -16.23 25.31 20.80
N ALA A 132 -15.14 26.07 20.79
CA ALA A 132 -13.85 25.63 20.27
C ALA A 132 -13.36 24.36 20.97
N THR A 133 -13.51 24.25 22.30
CA THR A 133 -13.17 23.04 23.06
C THR A 133 -14.01 21.84 22.65
N VAL A 134 -15.33 22.02 22.46
CA VAL A 134 -16.20 20.94 21.97
C VAL A 134 -15.75 20.47 20.58
N VAL A 135 -15.46 21.40 19.68
CA VAL A 135 -14.98 21.07 18.32
C VAL A 135 -13.60 20.42 18.39
N ALA A 136 -12.72 20.84 19.30
CA ALA A 136 -11.40 20.23 19.49
C ALA A 136 -11.51 18.78 19.96
N THR A 137 -12.32 18.51 20.99
CA THR A 137 -12.61 17.14 21.45
C THR A 137 -13.22 16.30 20.33
N GLY A 138 -14.20 16.84 19.59
CA GLY A 138 -14.81 16.16 18.46
C GLY A 138 -13.80 15.83 17.35
N SER A 139 -12.88 16.75 17.03
CA SER A 139 -11.85 16.53 16.01
C SER A 139 -10.87 15.43 16.40
N GLY A 140 -10.47 15.37 17.68
CA GLY A 140 -9.58 14.32 18.19
C GLY A 140 -10.26 12.95 18.20
N LEU A 141 -11.51 12.89 18.65
CA LEU A 141 -12.31 11.66 18.59
C LEU A 141 -12.47 11.16 17.15
N LEU A 142 -12.88 12.03 16.23
CA LEU A 142 -13.03 11.70 14.80
C LEU A 142 -11.72 11.21 14.19
N LEU A 143 -10.58 11.84 14.53
CA LEU A 143 -9.27 11.41 14.06
C LEU A 143 -8.97 9.98 14.51
N VAL A 144 -9.14 9.67 15.80
CA VAL A 144 -8.87 8.33 16.34
C VAL A 144 -9.80 7.30 15.70
N THR A 145 -11.10 7.61 15.60
CA THR A 145 -12.08 6.72 14.96
C THR A 145 -11.71 6.43 13.51
N LEU A 146 -11.46 7.45 12.68
CA LEU A 146 -11.08 7.27 11.28
C LEU A 146 -9.75 6.53 11.13
N SER A 147 -8.78 6.78 12.02
CA SER A 147 -7.50 6.08 12.03
C SER A 147 -7.70 4.58 12.23
N VAL A 148 -8.49 4.17 13.23
CA VAL A 148 -8.78 2.76 13.48
C VAL A 148 -9.58 2.14 12.33
N THR A 149 -10.60 2.84 11.83
CA THR A 149 -11.41 2.38 10.69
C THR A 149 -10.59 2.20 9.41
N TYR A 150 -9.49 2.94 9.25
CA TYR A 150 -8.55 2.79 8.14
C TYR A 150 -7.54 1.65 8.35
N LEU A 151 -7.00 1.51 9.57
CA LEU A 151 -5.96 0.50 9.86
C LEU A 151 -6.44 -0.93 9.65
N ILE A 152 -7.69 -1.23 10.02
CA ILE A 152 -8.24 -2.59 9.93
C ILE A 152 -8.29 -3.09 8.47
N PRO A 153 -8.90 -2.38 7.51
CA PRO A 153 -8.85 -2.76 6.11
C PRO A 153 -7.45 -2.81 5.51
N VAL A 154 -6.55 -1.90 5.90
CA VAL A 154 -5.14 -1.93 5.47
C VAL A 154 -4.48 -3.23 5.90
N ALA A 155 -4.61 -3.62 7.17
CA ALA A 155 -4.06 -4.88 7.67
C ALA A 155 -4.65 -6.09 6.94
N SER A 156 -5.97 -6.09 6.68
CA SER A 156 -6.62 -7.15 5.90
C SER A 156 -6.07 -7.23 4.47
N ALA A 157 -5.87 -6.09 3.81
CA ALA A 157 -5.31 -6.04 2.45
C ALA A 157 -3.86 -6.53 2.40
N VAL A 158 -3.04 -6.25 3.41
CA VAL A 158 -1.68 -6.82 3.52
C VAL A 158 -1.73 -8.35 3.62
N VAL A 159 -2.66 -8.89 4.42
CA VAL A 159 -2.83 -10.35 4.55
C VAL A 159 -3.30 -10.97 3.22
N GLN A 160 -4.29 -10.36 2.56
CA GLN A 160 -4.79 -10.85 1.27
C GLN A 160 -3.74 -10.81 0.16
N ARG A 161 -2.90 -9.77 0.13
CA ARG A 161 -1.75 -9.67 -0.77
C ARG A 161 -0.78 -10.85 -0.57
N ARG A 162 -0.46 -11.19 0.68
CA ARG A 162 0.40 -12.34 1.02
C ARG A 162 -0.27 -13.67 0.69
N GLN A 163 -1.58 -13.78 0.94
CA GLN A 163 -2.36 -14.96 0.59
C GLN A 163 -2.32 -15.23 -0.92
N LEU A 164 -2.49 -14.20 -1.76
CA LEU A 164 -2.35 -14.35 -3.22
C LEU A 164 -0.95 -14.86 -3.59
N ALA A 165 0.09 -14.30 -2.97
CA ALA A 165 1.46 -14.72 -3.23
C ALA A 165 1.68 -16.19 -2.84
N GLY A 166 1.26 -16.59 -1.64
CA GLY A 166 1.34 -17.97 -1.18
C GLY A 166 0.53 -18.94 -2.05
N GLN A 167 -0.65 -18.54 -2.52
CA GLN A 167 -1.45 -19.34 -3.46
C GLN A 167 -0.69 -19.59 -4.77
N ILE A 168 -0.08 -18.56 -5.35
CA ILE A 168 0.71 -18.70 -6.57
C ILE A 168 1.97 -19.55 -6.31
N SER A 169 2.71 -19.27 -5.24
CA SER A 169 3.92 -20.02 -4.89
C SER A 169 3.64 -21.50 -4.57
N SER A 170 2.42 -21.84 -4.13
CA SER A 170 2.00 -23.23 -3.95
C SER A 170 1.81 -24.00 -5.26
N LEU A 171 1.60 -23.30 -6.39
CA LEU A 171 1.58 -23.92 -7.73
C LEU A 171 3.01 -24.19 -8.22
N GLY A 172 3.98 -23.38 -7.80
CA GLY A 172 5.40 -23.53 -8.08
C GLY A 172 6.19 -22.27 -7.71
N GLY A 173 7.47 -22.44 -7.37
CA GLY A 173 8.38 -21.34 -7.02
C GLY A 173 9.00 -20.63 -8.23
N SER A 174 8.60 -21.00 -9.44
CA SER A 174 9.02 -20.36 -10.69
C SER A 174 7.96 -20.51 -11.78
N SER A 175 8.05 -19.71 -12.84
CA SER A 175 7.17 -19.83 -14.01
C SER A 175 7.22 -21.22 -14.64
N HIS A 176 8.38 -21.88 -14.61
CA HIS A 176 8.55 -23.24 -15.12
C HIS A 176 7.87 -24.26 -14.22
N GLU A 177 8.09 -24.17 -12.91
CA GLU A 177 7.50 -25.10 -11.94
C GLU A 177 5.98 -25.06 -11.97
N ILE A 178 5.38 -23.86 -12.04
CA ILE A 178 3.91 -23.73 -12.15
C ILE A 178 3.37 -24.53 -13.35
N VAL A 179 4.07 -24.49 -14.49
CA VAL A 179 3.68 -25.20 -15.70
C VAL A 179 3.98 -26.70 -15.58
N THR A 180 5.18 -27.08 -15.16
CA THR A 180 5.59 -28.49 -15.10
C THR A 180 4.86 -29.27 -14.02
N ASN A 181 4.54 -28.65 -12.88
CA ASN A 181 3.78 -29.28 -11.80
C ASN A 181 2.32 -29.57 -12.19
N GLY A 182 1.75 -28.75 -13.07
CA GLY A 182 0.41 -28.97 -13.59
C GLY A 182 0.33 -30.05 -14.68
N TRP A 183 1.46 -30.44 -15.28
CA TRP A 183 1.49 -31.41 -16.37
C TRP A 183 1.40 -32.84 -15.83
N ASN A 184 0.35 -33.58 -16.23
CA ASN A 184 0.15 -34.98 -15.80
C ASN A 184 0.65 -36.01 -16.84
N GLY A 185 1.25 -35.57 -17.94
CA GLY A 185 1.70 -36.42 -19.05
C GLY A 185 0.78 -36.40 -20.28
N SER A 186 -0.47 -35.96 -20.13
CA SER A 186 -1.43 -35.82 -21.24
C SER A 186 -2.02 -34.42 -21.38
N ASP A 187 -2.36 -33.79 -20.26
CA ASP A 187 -2.93 -32.45 -20.19
C ASP A 187 -2.51 -31.74 -18.88
N PHE A 188 -3.13 -30.60 -18.58
CA PHE A 188 -2.86 -29.83 -17.36
C PHE A 188 -3.87 -30.07 -16.23
N GLY A 189 -4.73 -31.09 -16.33
CA GLY A 189 -5.71 -31.47 -15.31
C GLY A 189 -6.46 -30.28 -14.69
N SER A 190 -6.31 -30.09 -13.38
CA SER A 190 -6.98 -29.03 -12.62
C SER A 190 -6.23 -27.68 -12.60
N LEU A 191 -5.08 -27.55 -13.28
CA LEU A 191 -4.32 -26.29 -13.27
C LEU A 191 -5.17 -25.10 -13.75
N GLY A 192 -5.98 -25.30 -14.80
CA GLY A 192 -6.87 -24.26 -15.29
C GLY A 192 -7.85 -23.77 -14.22
N GLN A 193 -8.44 -24.69 -13.44
CA GLN A 193 -9.32 -24.36 -12.33
C GLN A 193 -8.55 -23.66 -11.18
N ASN A 194 -7.34 -24.10 -10.88
CA ASN A 194 -6.51 -23.47 -9.85
C ASN A 194 -6.12 -22.04 -10.24
N LEU A 195 -5.84 -21.79 -11.52
CA LEU A 195 -5.55 -20.46 -12.04
C LEU A 195 -6.80 -19.56 -12.04
N SER A 196 -7.98 -20.09 -12.37
CA SER A 196 -9.21 -19.30 -12.37
C SER A 196 -9.61 -18.83 -10.96
N MET A 197 -9.26 -19.59 -9.91
CA MET A 197 -9.47 -19.18 -8.51
C MET A 197 -8.62 -17.96 -8.09
N LEU A 198 -7.57 -17.60 -8.84
CA LEU A 198 -6.74 -16.42 -8.53
C LEU A 198 -7.35 -15.11 -9.02
N LEU A 199 -8.24 -15.14 -10.02
CA LEU A 199 -8.82 -13.95 -10.66
C LEU A 199 -9.53 -13.02 -9.66
N PRO A 200 -10.44 -13.49 -8.78
CA PRO A 200 -11.14 -12.61 -7.84
C PRO A 200 -10.17 -11.92 -6.87
N THR A 201 -9.16 -12.65 -6.39
CA THR A 201 -8.14 -12.13 -5.48
C THR A 201 -7.26 -11.09 -6.15
N LEU A 202 -6.88 -11.31 -7.43
CA LEU A 202 -6.11 -10.32 -8.21
C LEU A 202 -6.91 -9.02 -8.46
N HIS A 203 -8.20 -9.13 -8.77
CA HIS A 203 -9.08 -7.96 -8.90
C HIS A 203 -9.23 -7.20 -7.57
N THR A 204 -9.36 -7.94 -6.46
CA THR A 204 -9.46 -7.36 -5.12
C THR A 204 -8.16 -6.63 -4.76
N LEU A 205 -7.00 -7.24 -5.02
CA LEU A 205 -5.69 -6.63 -4.76
C LEU A 205 -5.52 -5.31 -5.53
N ARG A 206 -5.94 -5.26 -6.80
CA ARG A 206 -5.93 -4.03 -7.60
C ARG A 206 -6.74 -2.91 -6.94
N LEU A 207 -7.97 -3.20 -6.51
CA LEU A 207 -8.85 -2.24 -5.86
C LEU A 207 -8.33 -1.81 -4.48
N GLN A 208 -7.68 -2.71 -3.77
CA GLN A 208 -7.02 -2.41 -2.49
C GLN A 208 -5.85 -1.46 -2.67
N HIS A 209 -5.03 -1.61 -3.71
CA HIS A 209 -3.94 -0.67 -3.98
C HIS A 209 -4.44 0.76 -4.30
N LEU A 210 -5.60 0.87 -4.95
CA LEU A 210 -6.27 2.15 -5.21
C LEU A 210 -6.86 2.77 -3.92
N SER A 211 -7.44 1.92 -3.06
CA SER A 211 -8.10 2.35 -1.83
C SER A 211 -7.15 2.61 -0.67
N TYR A 212 -6.02 1.89 -0.63
CA TYR A 212 -5.05 1.88 0.46
C TYR A 212 -3.64 2.14 -0.10
N PRO A 213 -3.33 3.40 -0.39
CA PRO A 213 -2.05 3.79 -0.99
C PRO A 213 -0.85 3.35 -0.16
N VAL A 214 -1.00 3.26 1.17
CA VAL A 214 0.07 2.85 2.08
C VAL A 214 0.49 1.39 1.90
N LEU A 215 -0.22 0.58 1.11
CA LEU A 215 0.13 -0.82 0.88
C LEU A 215 1.50 -1.01 0.22
N HIS A 216 2.00 -0.03 -0.54
CA HIS A 216 3.32 -0.13 -1.20
C HIS A 216 4.48 -0.19 -0.20
N VAL A 217 4.33 0.34 1.02
CA VAL A 217 5.42 0.33 2.01
C VAL A 217 5.51 -0.96 2.83
N PHE A 218 4.58 -1.90 2.61
CA PHE A 218 4.58 -3.19 3.30
C PHE A 218 5.39 -4.21 2.51
N HIS A 219 6.58 -4.50 3.01
CA HIS A 219 7.47 -5.50 2.42
C HIS A 219 7.48 -6.80 3.23
N THR A 220 7.79 -7.91 2.56
CA THR A 220 8.01 -9.22 3.17
C THR A 220 9.35 -9.78 2.72
N ARG A 221 10.08 -10.44 3.62
CA ARG A 221 11.36 -11.11 3.28
C ARG A 221 11.16 -12.49 2.67
N SER A 222 10.01 -13.10 2.92
CA SER A 222 9.68 -14.41 2.37
C SER A 222 9.31 -14.23 0.91
N LYS A 223 10.14 -14.77 0.00
CA LYS A 223 9.86 -14.75 -1.43
C LYS A 223 8.51 -15.38 -1.76
N HIS A 224 8.11 -16.41 -1.00
CA HIS A 224 6.84 -17.12 -1.19
C HIS A 224 5.62 -16.25 -0.84
N ASP A 225 5.80 -15.25 0.03
CA ASP A 225 4.74 -14.32 0.41
C ASP A 225 4.81 -12.99 -0.36
N ALA A 226 5.81 -12.83 -1.25
CA ALA A 226 6.07 -11.60 -1.98
C ALA A 226 5.23 -11.54 -3.27
N ALA A 227 4.15 -10.75 -3.23
CA ALA A 227 3.28 -10.55 -4.40
C ALA A 227 4.03 -10.10 -5.67
N PRO A 228 5.05 -9.22 -5.63
CA PRO A 228 5.80 -8.84 -6.83
C PRO A 228 6.50 -10.04 -7.48
N ILE A 229 7.11 -10.93 -6.70
CA ILE A 229 7.79 -12.13 -7.19
C ILE A 229 6.77 -13.12 -7.75
N SER A 230 5.72 -13.41 -6.99
CA SER A 230 4.71 -14.39 -7.41
C SER A 230 3.95 -13.94 -8.65
N LEU A 231 3.65 -12.65 -8.81
CA LEU A 231 3.02 -12.12 -10.03
C LEU A 231 3.95 -12.21 -11.25
N VAL A 232 5.27 -12.09 -11.08
CA VAL A 232 6.23 -12.37 -12.15
C VAL A 232 6.21 -13.84 -12.54
N HIS A 233 6.20 -14.75 -11.56
CA HIS A 233 6.11 -16.18 -11.85
C HIS A 233 4.81 -16.53 -12.56
N LEU A 234 3.69 -15.96 -12.11
CA LEU A 234 2.36 -16.14 -12.69
C LEU A 234 2.28 -15.61 -14.12
N ASP A 235 2.73 -14.38 -14.39
CA ASP A 235 2.75 -13.81 -15.75
C ASP A 235 3.60 -14.65 -16.70
N GLY A 236 4.76 -15.12 -16.23
CA GLY A 236 5.61 -16.05 -16.98
C GLY A 236 4.92 -17.38 -17.28
N ALA A 237 4.25 -17.98 -16.29
CA ALA A 237 3.53 -19.24 -16.46
C ALA A 237 2.35 -19.10 -17.42
N VAL A 238 1.54 -18.05 -17.27
CA VAL A 238 0.41 -17.75 -18.17
C VAL A 238 0.92 -17.53 -19.61
N ARG A 239 2.03 -16.81 -19.79
CA ARG A 239 2.64 -16.61 -21.12
C ARG A 239 3.05 -17.94 -21.76
N LEU A 240 3.71 -18.82 -21.00
CA LEU A 240 4.10 -20.16 -21.45
C LEU A 240 2.88 -20.99 -21.85
N LEU A 241 1.87 -21.09 -20.98
CA LEU A 241 0.65 -21.87 -21.24
C LEU A 241 -0.13 -21.35 -22.46
N ARG A 242 -0.19 -20.04 -22.64
CA ARG A 242 -0.99 -19.40 -23.69
C ARG A 242 -0.30 -19.42 -25.06
N SER A 243 1.02 -19.26 -25.09
CA SER A 243 1.76 -18.96 -26.34
C SER A 243 2.83 -19.99 -26.68
N ALA A 244 3.35 -20.74 -25.70
CA ALA A 244 4.31 -21.81 -25.96
C ALA A 244 3.63 -23.18 -26.05
N VAL A 245 2.66 -23.49 -25.20
CA VAL A 245 2.05 -24.84 -25.17
C VAL A 245 1.07 -25.02 -26.32
N HIS A 246 1.11 -26.19 -26.97
CA HIS A 246 0.21 -26.52 -28.09
C HIS A 246 -1.27 -26.41 -27.68
N SER A 247 -2.12 -25.94 -28.60
CA SER A 247 -3.54 -25.65 -28.33
C SER A 247 -4.35 -26.85 -27.85
N ASP A 248 -3.93 -28.06 -28.23
CA ASP A 248 -4.68 -29.29 -27.98
C ASP A 248 -4.56 -29.78 -26.55
N VAL A 249 -3.50 -29.36 -25.84
CA VAL A 249 -3.19 -29.86 -24.49
C VAL A 249 -3.23 -28.77 -23.43
N ARG A 250 -3.23 -27.48 -23.82
CA ARG A 250 -3.19 -26.35 -22.87
C ARG A 250 -4.53 -26.19 -22.10
N PRO A 251 -4.52 -25.53 -20.93
CA PRO A 251 -5.74 -25.14 -20.22
C PRO A 251 -6.66 -24.27 -21.08
N ASP A 252 -7.92 -24.15 -20.64
CA ASP A 252 -8.94 -23.31 -21.28
C ASP A 252 -8.42 -21.89 -21.61
N ALA A 253 -8.58 -21.51 -22.88
CA ALA A 253 -8.07 -20.24 -23.40
C ALA A 253 -8.74 -19.03 -22.73
N GLN A 254 -10.05 -19.13 -22.42
CA GLN A 254 -10.78 -18.05 -21.77
C GLN A 254 -10.18 -17.72 -20.39
N THR A 255 -9.81 -18.75 -19.63
CA THR A 255 -9.17 -18.60 -18.31
C THR A 255 -7.79 -17.94 -18.44
N LEU A 256 -6.96 -18.40 -19.38
CA LEU A 256 -5.62 -17.84 -19.59
C LEU A 256 -5.68 -16.39 -20.09
N ASP A 257 -6.60 -16.08 -21.01
CA ASP A 257 -6.82 -14.72 -21.52
C ASP A 257 -7.34 -13.78 -20.43
N ALA A 258 -8.30 -14.23 -19.62
CA ALA A 258 -8.82 -13.46 -18.49
C ALA A 258 -7.72 -13.12 -17.47
N LEU A 259 -6.87 -14.09 -17.13
CA LEU A 259 -5.77 -13.88 -16.18
C LEU A 259 -4.69 -12.97 -16.76
N ALA A 260 -4.34 -13.15 -18.04
CA ALA A 260 -3.42 -12.25 -18.73
C ALA A 260 -3.96 -10.82 -18.81
N ALA A 261 -5.25 -10.63 -19.04
CA ALA A 261 -5.90 -9.32 -19.05
C ALA A 261 -5.92 -8.70 -17.65
N ALA A 262 -6.30 -9.47 -16.61
CA ALA A 262 -6.33 -9.00 -15.24
C ALA A 262 -4.96 -8.56 -14.72
N LEU A 263 -3.89 -9.30 -15.06
CA LEU A 263 -2.51 -8.91 -14.78
C LEU A 263 -2.12 -7.61 -15.50
N GLY A 264 -2.51 -7.46 -16.76
CA GLY A 264 -2.30 -6.23 -17.52
C GLY A 264 -2.96 -5.03 -16.86
N VAL A 265 -4.26 -5.13 -16.57
CA VAL A 265 -5.04 -4.06 -15.92
C VAL A 265 -4.51 -3.74 -14.53
N PHE A 266 -4.04 -4.74 -13.77
CA PHE A 266 -3.37 -4.51 -12.49
C PHE A 266 -2.11 -3.65 -12.67
N LEU A 267 -1.22 -4.02 -13.60
CA LEU A 267 0.02 -3.29 -13.84
C LEU A 267 -0.22 -1.88 -14.40
N ASP A 268 -1.19 -1.71 -15.31
CA ASP A 268 -1.58 -0.40 -15.82
C ASP A 268 -2.14 0.50 -14.72
N THR A 269 -2.87 -0.08 -13.76
CA THR A 269 -3.34 0.66 -12.57
C THR A 269 -2.15 1.10 -11.71
N MET A 270 -1.17 0.23 -11.50
CA MET A 270 0.01 0.55 -10.70
C MET A 270 0.92 1.58 -11.38
N ASP A 271 1.01 1.58 -12.72
CA ASP A 271 1.77 2.54 -13.54
C ASP A 271 1.28 3.98 -13.32
N GLY A 272 -0.05 4.15 -13.20
CA GLY A 272 -0.65 5.45 -12.84
C GLY A 272 -0.38 5.92 -11.40
N ILE A 273 0.20 5.08 -10.53
CA ILE A 273 0.36 5.35 -9.10
C ILE A 273 1.83 5.47 -8.69
N HIS A 274 2.67 4.48 -9.03
CA HIS A 274 4.04 4.39 -8.50
C HIS A 274 5.09 3.67 -9.37
N ILE A 275 4.69 2.80 -10.29
CA ILE A 275 5.65 2.09 -11.16
C ILE A 275 5.78 2.80 -12.51
N THR A 276 6.83 2.48 -13.27
CA THR A 276 7.03 3.00 -14.63
C THR A 276 7.60 1.92 -15.54
N ASP A 277 7.54 2.13 -16.86
CA ASP A 277 8.12 1.22 -17.85
C ASP A 277 9.60 1.53 -18.19
N ALA A 278 10.27 2.31 -17.34
CA ALA A 278 11.68 2.69 -17.52
C ALA A 278 12.68 1.60 -17.09
N ALA A 279 12.22 0.57 -16.38
CA ALA A 279 13.06 -0.53 -15.92
C ALA A 279 13.43 -1.50 -17.06
N GLU A 280 14.54 -2.22 -16.91
CA GLU A 280 14.84 -3.35 -17.81
C GLU A 280 13.77 -4.44 -17.69
N PRO A 281 13.36 -5.06 -18.81
CA PRO A 281 12.30 -6.06 -18.76
C PRO A 281 12.75 -7.30 -18.01
N VAL A 282 11.87 -7.85 -17.17
CA VAL A 282 12.08 -9.19 -16.61
C VAL A 282 12.36 -10.18 -17.76
N PRO A 283 13.36 -11.07 -17.65
CA PRO A 283 13.67 -12.06 -18.67
C PRO A 283 12.49 -12.98 -18.97
N ALA A 284 12.28 -13.32 -20.24
CA ALA A 284 11.27 -14.29 -20.61
C ALA A 284 11.65 -15.71 -20.15
N PRO A 285 10.70 -16.52 -19.66
CA PRO A 285 10.96 -17.91 -19.30
C PRO A 285 11.50 -18.75 -20.47
N SER A 286 12.53 -19.57 -20.23
CA SER A 286 13.04 -20.50 -21.26
C SER A 286 12.04 -21.61 -21.60
N LEU A 287 12.01 -22.09 -22.84
CA LEU A 287 11.24 -23.27 -23.23
C LEU A 287 11.91 -24.60 -22.84
N ALA A 288 13.19 -24.58 -22.47
CA ALA A 288 13.97 -25.80 -22.23
C ALA A 288 13.39 -26.70 -21.12
N PRO A 289 12.89 -26.18 -19.98
CA PRO A 289 12.26 -27.02 -18.96
C PRO A 289 10.98 -27.72 -19.43
N LEU A 290 10.16 -27.05 -20.24
CA LEU A 290 8.93 -27.62 -20.80
C LEU A 290 9.24 -28.77 -21.76
N LYS A 291 10.22 -28.56 -22.65
CA LYS A 291 10.69 -29.61 -23.58
C LYS A 291 11.22 -30.84 -22.82
N ARG A 292 11.96 -30.63 -21.72
CA ARG A 292 12.45 -31.71 -20.86
C ARG A 292 11.33 -32.47 -20.15
N ALA A 293 10.24 -31.78 -19.80
CA ALA A 293 9.05 -32.40 -19.20
C ALA A 293 8.14 -33.11 -20.23
N GLY A 294 8.50 -33.10 -21.52
CA GLY A 294 7.71 -33.71 -22.58
C GLY A 294 6.46 -32.92 -22.98
N ILE A 295 6.38 -31.65 -22.60
CA ILE A 295 5.24 -30.78 -22.93
C ILE A 295 5.36 -30.35 -24.41
N PRO A 296 4.33 -30.57 -25.25
CA PRO A 296 4.32 -30.09 -26.63
C PRO A 296 4.37 -28.56 -26.69
N VAL A 297 5.38 -28.01 -27.37
CA VAL A 297 5.58 -26.56 -27.50
C VAL A 297 5.68 -26.08 -28.95
N ASP A 298 5.16 -24.88 -29.21
CA ASP A 298 5.32 -24.08 -30.42
C ASP A 298 6.27 -22.90 -30.16
N PRO A 299 7.54 -22.98 -30.58
CA PRO A 299 8.52 -21.93 -30.34
C PRO A 299 8.22 -20.61 -31.08
N ASN A 300 7.63 -20.67 -32.27
CA ASN A 300 7.46 -19.49 -33.12
C ASN A 300 6.40 -18.56 -32.52
N SER A 301 5.25 -19.12 -32.13
CA SER A 301 4.18 -18.39 -31.43
C SER A 301 4.67 -17.78 -30.11
N TYR A 302 5.60 -18.45 -29.42
CA TYR A 302 6.17 -17.95 -28.18
C TYR A 302 7.08 -16.73 -28.36
N GLU A 303 7.93 -16.72 -29.39
CA GLU A 303 8.85 -15.60 -29.65
C GLU A 303 8.09 -14.30 -29.92
N ASP A 304 7.04 -14.34 -30.75
CA ASP A 304 6.18 -13.19 -31.03
C ASP A 304 5.52 -12.65 -29.74
N ALA A 305 5.03 -13.56 -28.88
CA ALA A 305 4.41 -13.20 -27.61
C ALA A 305 5.43 -12.60 -26.61
N VAL A 306 6.69 -13.01 -26.65
CA VAL A 306 7.76 -12.43 -25.81
C VAL A 306 8.06 -10.99 -26.20
N GLN A 307 8.08 -10.70 -27.51
CA GLN A 307 8.26 -9.33 -28.02
C GLN A 307 7.07 -8.45 -27.64
N ALA A 308 5.84 -8.91 -27.91
CA ALA A 308 4.63 -8.15 -27.60
C ALA A 308 4.43 -7.85 -26.10
N SER A 309 5.07 -8.61 -25.22
CA SER A 309 4.94 -8.46 -23.77
C SER A 309 6.06 -7.65 -23.10
N GLU A 310 6.93 -6.98 -23.87
CA GLU A 310 8.05 -6.22 -23.33
C GLU A 310 7.61 -5.16 -22.30
N ARG A 311 6.66 -4.28 -22.64
CA ARG A 311 6.17 -3.24 -21.71
C ARG A 311 5.70 -3.84 -20.39
N ARG A 312 4.93 -4.93 -20.44
CA ARG A 312 4.46 -5.63 -19.23
C ARG A 312 5.61 -6.14 -18.38
N ARG A 313 6.64 -6.72 -19.00
CA ARG A 313 7.84 -7.20 -18.29
C ARG A 313 8.64 -6.07 -17.67
N ARG A 314 8.64 -4.86 -18.25
CA ARG A 314 9.23 -3.66 -17.63
C ARG A 314 8.42 -3.17 -16.43
N LEU A 315 7.09 -3.13 -16.54
CA LEU A 315 6.21 -2.79 -15.41
C LEU A 315 6.38 -3.77 -14.24
N LEU A 316 6.47 -5.07 -14.51
CA LEU A 316 6.77 -6.08 -13.50
C LEU A 316 8.13 -5.86 -12.83
N ALA A 317 9.17 -5.51 -13.59
CA ALA A 317 10.48 -5.18 -13.03
C ALA A 317 10.42 -3.93 -12.15
N SER A 318 9.70 -2.89 -12.58
CA SER A 318 9.48 -1.71 -11.73
C SER A 318 8.69 -2.03 -10.47
N TYR A 319 7.72 -2.96 -10.53
CA TYR A 319 6.96 -3.39 -9.35
C TYR A 319 7.81 -4.19 -8.35
N LEU A 320 8.73 -5.05 -8.84
CA LEU A 320 9.73 -5.71 -8.00
C LEU A 320 10.60 -4.68 -7.27
N HIS A 321 11.17 -3.72 -8.02
CA HIS A 321 12.08 -2.72 -7.48
C HIS A 321 11.41 -1.77 -6.51
N ASP A 322 10.15 -1.41 -6.73
CA ASP A 322 9.36 -0.56 -5.84
C ASP A 322 9.17 -1.22 -4.46
N ASP A 323 8.95 -2.53 -4.43
CA ASP A 323 8.81 -3.30 -3.18
C ASP A 323 10.17 -3.62 -2.52
N GLY A 324 11.29 -3.39 -3.20
CA GLY A 324 12.64 -3.66 -2.70
C GLY A 324 13.28 -4.95 -3.22
N TRP A 325 12.64 -5.66 -4.14
CA TRP A 325 13.18 -6.87 -4.78
C TRP A 325 13.97 -6.56 -6.06
N THR A 326 14.78 -7.52 -6.48
CA THR A 326 15.53 -7.47 -7.73
C THR A 326 15.13 -8.59 -8.69
N ILE A 327 15.55 -8.47 -9.95
CA ILE A 327 15.33 -9.53 -10.95
C ILE A 327 16.07 -10.81 -10.57
N ASP A 328 17.22 -10.72 -9.88
CA ASP A 328 17.98 -11.89 -9.46
C ASP A 328 17.25 -12.68 -8.36
N ASP A 329 16.48 -12.01 -7.50
CA ASP A 329 15.66 -12.67 -6.48
C ASP A 329 14.56 -13.56 -7.06
N VAL A 330 14.13 -13.30 -8.29
CA VAL A 330 13.14 -14.10 -9.03
C VAL A 330 13.76 -15.36 -9.64
N ARG A 331 15.07 -15.32 -9.94
CA ARG A 331 15.80 -16.40 -10.63
C ARG A 331 16.34 -17.48 -9.69
N SER A 332 16.61 -17.12 -8.44
CA SER A 332 17.16 -18.00 -7.38
C SER A 332 16.08 -18.57 -6.48
#